data_AF-A0A0Q8IAR7-F1
#
_entry.id   AF-A0A0Q8IAR7-F1
#
_cell.length_a   1.000
_cell.length_b   1.000
_cell.length_c   1.000
_cell.angle_alpha   90.00
_cell.angle_beta   90.00
_cell.angle_gamma   90.00
#
_symmetry.space_group_name_H-M   'P 1'
#
loop_
_entity.id
_entity.type
_entity.pdbx_description
1 polymer ?
#
loop_
_entity_poly.entity_id
_entity_poly.type
_entity_poly.pdbx_seq_one_letter_code
_entity_poly.pdbx_strand_id
1 'polypeptide(L)'
;MPRFALALSVLALTIVAPLAQDAAPAPATAPAAAPTITVDPHAIVDAMPKQGQLLTGLYATQATIELCNITVAEPGVTAMAAHRRQLETEFHLEGETAVKAYETVKADVEKSGVDCTEGSPDRQQTDAVIAVYSGT
;
A
#
# COMPACT_ATOMS: atom_id res chain seq x y z
N MET A 1 -4.46 -59.65 -38.51
CA MET A 1 -3.17 -59.16 -39.07
C MET A 1 -3.33 -59.08 -40.58
N PRO A 2 -2.69 -58.15 -41.34
CA PRO A 2 -1.69 -57.11 -40.97
C PRO A 2 -2.36 -55.91 -40.26
N ARG A 3 -1.83 -54.67 -40.05
CA ARG A 3 -0.62 -53.89 -40.43
C ARG A 3 -0.59 -53.11 -41.78
N PHE A 4 0.02 -51.90 -41.71
CA PHE A 4 0.33 -50.89 -42.75
C PHE A 4 -0.85 -50.30 -43.56
N ALA A 5 -0.88 -49.04 -44.01
CA ALA A 5 -0.26 -47.74 -43.69
C ALA A 5 -0.48 -46.87 -44.93
N LEU A 6 -0.89 -45.60 -44.79
CA LEU A 6 -0.56 -44.53 -45.74
C LEU A 6 -0.98 -43.17 -45.20
N ALA A 7 -0.10 -42.19 -45.31
CA ALA A 7 -0.38 -40.80 -45.00
C ALA A 7 -1.10 -40.13 -46.19
N LEU A 8 -1.96 -39.14 -45.90
CA LEU A 8 -2.26 -38.09 -46.87
C LEU A 8 -2.52 -36.77 -46.15
N SER A 9 -1.58 -35.85 -46.30
CA SER A 9 -1.72 -34.43 -45.99
C SER A 9 -2.48 -33.70 -47.11
N VAL A 10 -2.63 -32.38 -46.94
CA VAL A 10 -3.01 -31.35 -47.95
C VAL A 10 -4.46 -30.82 -47.84
N LEU A 11 -4.55 -29.70 -47.13
CA LEU A 11 -5.06 -28.40 -47.63
C LEU A 11 -6.49 -28.33 -48.21
N ALA A 12 -7.38 -27.62 -47.49
CA ALA A 12 -8.58 -27.02 -48.08
C ALA A 12 -8.71 -25.55 -47.61
N LEU A 13 -8.28 -24.63 -48.47
CA LEU A 13 -8.57 -23.20 -48.36
C LEU A 13 -9.98 -22.92 -48.90
N THR A 14 -10.83 -22.29 -48.10
CA THR A 14 -12.02 -21.52 -48.53
C THR A 14 -12.12 -20.33 -47.55
N ILE A 15 -11.73 -19.09 -47.85
CA ILE A 15 -11.97 -18.19 -49.00
C ILE A 15 -13.46 -17.89 -49.23
N VAL A 16 -13.93 -16.80 -48.62
CA VAL A 16 -14.72 -15.68 -49.21
C VAL A 16 -14.40 -14.48 -48.30
N ALA A 17 -13.68 -13.41 -48.68
CA ALA A 17 -13.70 -12.52 -49.85
C ALA A 17 -14.41 -11.16 -49.52
N PRO A 18 -14.02 -10.04 -50.15
CA PRO A 18 -13.71 -8.82 -49.39
C PRO A 18 -14.50 -7.56 -49.80
N LEU A 19 -14.39 -6.49 -49.01
CA LEU A 19 -14.58 -5.12 -49.48
C LEU A 19 -13.47 -4.23 -48.90
N ALA A 20 -12.69 -3.62 -49.79
CA ALA A 20 -11.67 -2.63 -49.46
C ALA A 20 -12.19 -1.23 -49.83
N GLN A 21 -11.92 -0.22 -48.99
CA GLN A 21 -11.94 1.18 -49.41
C GLN A 21 -11.03 2.05 -48.53
N ASP A 22 -9.78 2.09 -49.01
CA ASP A 22 -8.71 3.07 -48.82
C ASP A 22 -8.95 4.29 -47.91
N ALA A 23 -8.18 4.38 -46.82
CA ALA A 23 -7.95 5.62 -46.06
C ALA A 23 -6.62 5.57 -45.26
N ALA A 24 -5.51 5.91 -45.93
CA ALA A 24 -4.18 6.24 -45.38
C ALA A 24 -3.39 5.17 -44.56
N PRO A 25 -2.04 5.12 -44.66
CA PRO A 25 -1.23 4.20 -43.91
C PRO A 25 -1.03 4.66 -42.45
N ALA A 26 -1.86 4.18 -41.53
CA ALA A 26 -1.53 4.18 -40.11
C ALA A 26 -0.55 3.03 -39.81
N PRO A 27 0.61 3.27 -39.16
CA PRO A 27 1.56 2.20 -38.85
C PRO A 27 0.94 1.23 -37.82
N ALA A 28 0.93 -0.06 -38.17
CA ALA A 28 0.47 -1.11 -37.27
C ALA A 28 1.43 -1.25 -36.08
N THR A 29 1.04 -0.73 -34.91
CA THR A 29 1.75 -0.98 -33.65
C THR A 29 1.69 -2.47 -33.31
N ALA A 30 2.87 -3.07 -33.13
CA ALA A 30 2.99 -4.46 -32.71
C ALA A 30 2.25 -4.72 -31.38
N PRO A 31 1.70 -5.93 -31.16
CA PRO A 31 1.09 -6.27 -29.89
C PRO A 31 2.13 -6.12 -28.77
N ALA A 32 1.80 -5.33 -27.75
CA ALA A 32 2.68 -5.12 -26.61
C ALA A 32 2.98 -6.46 -25.93
N ALA A 33 4.26 -6.77 -25.74
CA ALA A 33 4.68 -7.97 -25.02
C ALA A 33 4.07 -7.96 -23.62
N ALA A 34 3.47 -9.07 -23.20
CA ALA A 34 3.00 -9.22 -21.84
C ALA A 34 4.17 -9.00 -20.86
N PRO A 35 4.00 -8.25 -19.76
CA PRO A 35 5.09 -7.97 -18.84
C PRO A 35 5.59 -9.27 -18.22
N THR A 36 6.85 -9.61 -18.49
CA THR A 36 7.52 -10.74 -17.86
C THR A 36 7.75 -10.41 -16.39
N ILE A 37 6.94 -10.98 -15.50
CA ILE A 37 7.12 -10.86 -14.04
C ILE A 37 8.32 -11.71 -13.62
N THR A 38 9.49 -11.09 -13.57
CA THR A 38 10.70 -11.69 -13.00
C THR A 38 10.68 -11.53 -11.49
N VAL A 39 10.46 -12.63 -10.76
CA VAL A 39 10.63 -12.68 -9.31
C VAL A 39 12.10 -12.96 -9.01
N ASP A 40 12.80 -12.00 -8.41
CA ASP A 40 14.15 -12.19 -7.89
C ASP A 40 14.09 -12.59 -6.40
N PRO A 41 14.46 -13.83 -6.02
CA PRO A 41 14.48 -14.26 -4.62
C PRO A 41 15.56 -13.58 -3.76
N HIS A 42 16.51 -12.87 -4.39
CA HIS A 42 17.60 -12.15 -3.74
C HIS A 42 17.41 -10.63 -3.71
N ALA A 43 16.28 -10.13 -4.23
CA ALA A 43 15.93 -8.73 -4.08
C ALA A 43 15.81 -8.37 -2.58
N ILE A 44 16.61 -7.40 -2.14
CA ILE A 44 16.47 -6.83 -0.80
C ILE A 44 15.17 -6.03 -0.80
N VAL A 45 14.17 -6.54 -0.08
CA VAL A 45 12.93 -5.83 0.17
C VAL A 45 13.15 -4.93 1.38
N ASP A 46 13.00 -3.61 1.20
CA ASP A 46 12.93 -2.63 2.29
C ASP A 46 11.61 -2.76 3.06
N ALA A 47 11.43 -3.92 3.69
CA ALA A 47 10.33 -4.19 4.60
C ALA A 47 10.66 -3.55 5.95
N MET A 48 10.03 -2.42 6.25
CA MET A 48 10.14 -1.79 7.57
C MET A 48 9.81 -2.82 8.66
N PRO A 49 10.67 -3.00 9.70
CA PRO A 49 10.41 -3.95 10.76
C PRO A 49 9.09 -3.63 11.47
N LYS A 50 8.42 -4.64 12.02
CA LYS A 50 7.08 -4.48 12.62
C LYS A 50 7.02 -3.37 13.67
N GLN A 51 8.06 -3.22 14.49
CA GLN A 51 8.16 -2.13 15.49
C GLN A 51 8.17 -0.75 14.83
N GLY A 52 8.75 -0.60 13.64
CA GLY A 52 8.79 0.68 12.91
C GLY A 52 7.41 1.04 12.37
N GLN A 53 6.68 0.05 11.86
CA GLN A 53 5.27 0.21 11.46
C GLN A 53 4.40 0.59 12.66
N LEU A 54 4.65 0.01 13.85
CA LEU A 54 3.97 0.39 15.09
C LEU A 54 4.30 1.84 15.52
N LEU A 55 5.55 2.27 15.42
CA LEU A 55 5.94 3.65 15.73
C LEU A 55 5.30 4.65 14.77
N THR A 56 5.36 4.39 13.46
CA THR A 56 4.70 5.22 12.44
C THR A 56 3.19 5.27 12.65
N GLY A 57 2.54 4.14 12.97
CA GLY A 57 1.11 4.10 13.29
C GLY A 57 0.74 4.85 14.56
N LEU A 58 1.60 4.80 15.59
CA LEU A 58 1.41 5.54 16.84
C LEU A 58 1.61 7.06 16.64
N TYR A 59 2.62 7.46 15.86
CA TYR A 59 2.78 8.85 15.42
C TYR A 59 1.57 9.32 14.61
N ALA A 60 1.08 8.51 13.66
CA ALA A 60 -0.10 8.87 12.86
C ALA A 60 -1.35 9.03 13.74
N THR A 61 -1.56 8.14 14.71
CA THR A 61 -2.65 8.26 15.69
C THR A 61 -2.54 9.54 16.50
N GLN A 62 -1.34 9.90 16.97
CA GLN A 62 -1.10 11.14 17.72
C GLN A 62 -1.29 12.39 16.86
N ALA A 63 -0.86 12.35 15.60
CA ALA A 63 -1.14 13.40 14.64
C ALA A 63 -2.65 13.58 14.42
N THR A 64 -3.42 12.50 14.26
CA THR A 64 -4.89 12.56 14.17
C THR A 64 -5.52 13.14 15.45
N ILE A 65 -5.03 12.76 16.63
CA ILE A 65 -5.46 13.32 17.92
C ILE A 65 -5.25 14.84 17.97
N GLU A 66 -4.09 15.32 17.54
CA GLU A 66 -3.78 16.76 17.50
C GLU A 66 -4.58 17.51 16.43
N LEU A 67 -4.61 17.00 15.19
CA LEU A 67 -5.30 17.62 14.05
C LEU A 67 -6.82 17.68 14.24
N CYS A 68 -7.41 16.62 14.80
CA CYS A 68 -8.84 16.54 15.10
C CYS A 68 -9.20 17.01 16.52
N ASN A 69 -8.25 17.57 17.27
CA ASN A 69 -8.39 18.09 18.63
C ASN A 69 -9.13 17.13 19.59
N ILE A 70 -8.71 15.86 19.58
CA ILE A 70 -9.34 14.78 20.34
C ILE A 70 -8.88 14.85 21.80
N THR A 71 -9.83 14.90 22.73
CA THR A 71 -9.50 14.84 24.16
C THR A 71 -9.23 13.40 24.58
N VAL A 72 -7.98 13.12 24.98
CA VAL A 72 -7.58 11.84 25.58
C VAL A 72 -7.47 12.02 27.09
N ALA A 73 -8.08 11.13 27.86
CA ALA A 73 -8.01 11.13 29.32
C ALA A 73 -6.82 10.32 29.85
N GLU A 74 -6.50 10.47 31.13
CA GLU A 74 -5.61 9.52 31.82
C GLU A 74 -6.35 8.19 32.08
N PRO A 75 -5.67 7.02 31.99
CA PRO A 75 -4.22 6.85 31.82
C PRO A 75 -3.73 6.90 30.36
N GLY A 76 -4.64 7.07 29.38
CA GLY A 76 -4.35 6.98 27.96
C GLY A 76 -3.23 7.91 27.48
N VAL A 77 -3.24 9.18 27.91
CA VAL A 77 -2.18 10.16 27.57
C VAL A 77 -0.80 9.66 28.03
N THR A 78 -0.69 9.28 29.31
CA THR A 78 0.56 8.79 29.88
C THR A 78 1.02 7.48 29.23
N ALA A 79 0.10 6.54 28.99
CA ALA A 79 0.38 5.25 28.37
C ALA A 79 0.85 5.37 26.91
N MET A 80 0.19 6.20 26.10
CA MET A 80 0.61 6.50 24.72
C MET A 80 1.99 7.17 24.68
N ALA A 81 2.24 8.13 25.56
CA ALA A 81 3.53 8.83 25.65
C ALA A 81 4.66 7.92 26.18
N ALA A 82 4.36 6.92 27.00
CA ALA A 82 5.33 5.93 27.45
C ALA A 82 5.69 4.93 26.33
N HIS A 83 4.68 4.37 25.64
CA HIS A 83 4.91 3.42 24.56
C HIS A 83 5.62 4.07 23.36
N ARG A 84 5.30 5.34 23.04
CA ARG A 84 6.05 6.11 22.03
C ARG A 84 7.53 6.20 22.37
N ARG A 85 7.88 6.58 23.60
CA ARG A 85 9.29 6.68 24.05
C ARG A 85 10.02 5.35 24.02
N GLN A 86 9.34 4.25 24.33
CA GLN A 86 9.90 2.91 24.20
C GLN A 86 10.27 2.60 22.75
N LEU A 87 9.33 2.78 21.81
CA LEU A 87 9.56 2.55 20.39
C LEU A 87 10.61 3.52 19.80
N GLU A 88 10.57 4.79 20.16
CA GLU A 88 11.61 5.79 19.85
C GLU A 88 13.01 5.28 20.24
N THR A 89 13.15 4.75 21.46
CA THR A 89 14.40 4.18 21.99
C THR A 89 14.82 2.90 21.23
N GLU A 90 13.88 2.01 20.88
CA GLU A 90 14.15 0.81 20.08
C GLU A 90 14.71 1.12 18.68
N PHE A 91 14.41 2.32 18.13
CA PHE A 91 14.95 2.81 16.86
C PHE A 91 16.11 3.80 16.99
N HIS A 92 16.59 4.07 18.21
CA HIS A 92 17.58 5.12 18.49
C HIS A 92 17.17 6.51 17.96
N LEU A 93 15.86 6.76 17.92
CA LEU A 93 15.27 8.05 17.57
C LEU A 93 15.15 8.87 18.85
N GLU A 94 16.15 9.70 19.11
CA GLU A 94 16.24 10.50 20.33
C GLU A 94 16.28 12.01 20.04
N GLY A 95 15.76 12.81 20.96
CA GLY A 95 15.79 14.27 20.88
C GLY A 95 15.19 14.84 19.59
N GLU A 96 15.96 15.68 18.90
CA GLU A 96 15.51 16.37 17.69
C GLU A 96 15.15 15.42 16.54
N THR A 97 15.78 14.24 16.47
CA THR A 97 15.51 13.24 15.42
C THR A 97 14.11 12.63 15.58
N ALA A 98 13.68 12.34 16.82
CA ALA A 98 12.33 11.85 17.10
C ALA A 98 11.28 12.91 16.74
N VAL A 99 11.53 14.18 17.13
CA VAL A 99 10.64 15.31 16.78
C VAL A 99 10.49 15.45 15.26
N LYS A 100 11.60 15.43 14.51
CA LYS A 100 11.57 15.50 13.03
C LYS A 100 10.83 14.30 12.40
N ALA A 101 10.98 13.10 12.94
CA ALA A 101 10.26 11.92 12.47
C ALA A 101 8.74 12.06 12.72
N TYR A 102 8.35 12.54 13.90
CA TYR A 102 6.95 12.80 14.23
C TYR A 102 6.33 13.88 13.32
N GLU A 103 6.98 15.04 13.18
CA GLU A 103 6.50 16.13 12.33
C GLU A 103 6.37 15.72 10.85
N THR A 104 7.25 14.83 10.36
CA THR A 104 7.13 14.26 9.01
C THR A 104 5.84 13.42 8.88
N VAL A 105 5.59 12.50 9.81
CA VAL A 105 4.37 11.68 9.80
C VAL A 105 3.12 12.54 9.98
N LYS A 106 3.18 13.58 10.83
CA LYS A 106 2.08 14.52 11.03
C LYS A 106 1.72 15.29 9.76
N ALA A 107 2.73 15.77 9.02
CA ALA A 107 2.52 16.42 7.73
C ALA A 107 1.93 15.45 6.67
N ASP A 108 2.33 14.18 6.69
CA ASP A 108 1.74 13.15 5.81
C ASP A 108 0.27 12.83 6.18
N VAL A 109 -0.08 12.79 7.48
CA VAL A 109 -1.47 12.63 7.93
C VAL A 109 -2.32 13.84 7.55
N GLU A 110 -1.84 15.07 7.79
CA GLU A 110 -2.54 16.29 7.38
C GLU A 110 -2.78 16.32 5.87
N LYS A 111 -1.76 15.96 5.07
CA LYS A 111 -1.84 15.86 3.61
C LYS A 111 -2.77 14.74 3.12
N SER A 112 -2.94 13.66 3.88
CA SER A 112 -3.86 12.59 3.54
C SER A 112 -5.34 13.00 3.66
N GLY A 113 -5.62 14.09 4.38
CA GLY A 113 -6.97 14.65 4.52
C GLY A 113 -7.84 13.87 5.52
N VAL A 114 -7.29 13.61 6.71
CA VAL A 114 -7.95 12.88 7.79
C VAL A 114 -9.37 13.39 8.09
N ASP A 115 -10.35 12.49 8.13
CA ASP A 115 -11.74 12.85 8.40
C ASP A 115 -11.99 12.94 9.91
N CYS A 116 -11.98 14.16 10.44
CA CYS A 116 -12.22 14.43 11.85
C CYS A 116 -13.69 14.29 12.29
N THR A 117 -14.63 14.01 11.39
CA THR A 117 -16.08 13.89 11.68
C THR A 117 -16.38 12.74 12.64
N GLU A 118 -17.21 12.97 13.66
CA GLU A 118 -17.63 11.91 14.58
C GLU A 118 -18.27 10.73 13.81
N GLY A 119 -17.80 9.51 14.10
CA GLY A 119 -18.22 8.32 13.38
C GLY A 119 -17.55 8.07 12.03
N SER A 120 -16.60 8.91 11.58
CA SER A 120 -15.74 8.57 10.44
C SER A 120 -14.89 7.32 10.74
N PRO A 121 -14.38 6.60 9.71
CA PRO A 121 -13.44 5.51 9.91
C PRO A 121 -12.18 5.94 10.67
N ASP A 122 -11.66 7.13 10.40
CA ASP A 122 -10.43 7.66 11.00
C ASP A 122 -10.63 7.99 12.49
N ARG A 123 -11.80 8.56 12.84
CA ARG A 123 -12.19 8.79 14.24
C ARG A 123 -12.39 7.46 14.96
N GLN A 124 -13.17 6.53 14.40
CA GLN A 124 -13.40 5.22 15.02
C GLN A 124 -12.10 4.44 15.26
N GLN A 125 -11.16 4.46 14.32
CA GLN A 125 -9.84 3.83 14.51
C GLN A 125 -9.01 4.53 15.58
N THR A 126 -9.00 5.86 15.59
CA THR A 126 -8.28 6.64 16.60
C THR A 126 -8.85 6.43 18.00
N ASP A 127 -10.18 6.45 18.14
CA ASP A 127 -10.89 6.20 19.39
C ASP A 127 -10.65 4.75 19.89
N ALA A 128 -10.60 3.76 18.97
CA ALA A 128 -10.25 2.38 19.32
C ALA A 128 -8.79 2.24 19.82
N VAL A 129 -7.84 2.97 19.25
CA VAL A 129 -6.46 3.00 19.75
C VAL A 129 -6.40 3.69 21.12
N ILE A 130 -7.10 4.81 21.32
CA ILE A 130 -7.22 5.49 22.62
C ILE A 130 -7.79 4.54 23.69
N ALA A 131 -8.80 3.75 23.35
CA ALA A 131 -9.43 2.78 24.25
C ALA A 131 -8.43 1.72 24.74
N VAL A 132 -7.60 1.18 23.84
CA VAL A 132 -6.51 0.23 24.19
C VAL A 132 -5.52 0.82 25.20
N TYR A 133 -5.12 2.09 25.06
CA TYR A 133 -4.23 2.75 26.02
C TYR A 133 -4.92 3.22 27.30
N SER A 134 -6.24 3.43 27.26
CA SER A 134 -7.05 3.83 28.42
C SER A 134 -7.49 2.62 29.26
N GLY A 135 -7.43 1.40 28.71
CA GLY A 135 -7.82 0.16 29.38
C GLY A 135 -9.34 -0.11 29.35
N THR A 136 -10.02 0.36 28.31
CA THR A 136 -11.49 0.33 28.15
C THR A 136 -11.93 -0.44 26.92
#